data_AF-A0A1F3ZSQ8-F1
#
_entry.id   AF-A0A1F3ZSQ8-F1
#
_cell.length_a   1.000
_cell.length_b   1.000
_cell.length_c   1.000
_cell.angle_alpha   90.00
_cell.angle_beta   90.00
_cell.angle_gamma   90.00
#
_symmetry.space_group_name_H-M   'P 1'
#
loop_
_entity.id
_entity.type
_entity.pdbx_description
1 polymer ?
#
loop_
_entity_poly.entity_id
_entity_poly.type
_entity_poly.pdbx_seq_one_letter_code
_entity_poly.pdbx_strand_id
1 'polypeptide(L)'
;MARISFVHPDDIKDLEMRAWMDDAMKTGTPGPENQAIRAHNKTVMRSFTMLGVTMRAEGLLDQDLRELMRARMSTSWGRMFATDCHY
;
A
#
# COMPACT_ATOMS: atom_id res chain seq x y z
N MET A 1 -1.67 18.03 -9.75
CA MET A 1 -1.98 16.77 -9.05
C MET A 1 -1.79 15.63 -10.04
N ALA A 2 -0.84 14.73 -9.80
CA ALA A 2 -0.64 13.58 -10.69
C ALA A 2 -1.83 12.62 -10.55
N ARG A 3 -2.53 12.33 -11.63
CA ARG A 3 -3.64 11.36 -11.66
C ARG A 3 -3.09 10.02 -12.17
N ILE A 4 -2.79 9.11 -11.27
CA ILE A 4 -2.45 7.73 -11.63
C ILE A 4 -3.78 6.98 -11.81
N SER A 5 -3.96 6.28 -12.93
CA SER A 5 -5.16 5.49 -13.19
C SER A 5 -5.19 4.21 -12.35
N PHE A 6 -6.36 3.61 -12.21
CA PHE A 6 -6.51 2.28 -11.61
C PHE A 6 -6.41 1.22 -12.71
N VAL A 7 -5.56 0.22 -12.52
CA VAL A 7 -5.51 -0.96 -13.41
C VAL A 7 -6.65 -1.90 -13.05
N HIS A 8 -7.48 -2.28 -14.03
CA HIS A 8 -8.52 -3.27 -13.80
C HIS A 8 -7.87 -4.64 -13.53
N PRO A 9 -8.37 -5.44 -12.57
CA PRO A 9 -7.75 -6.72 -12.25
C PRO A 9 -7.58 -7.64 -13.47
N ASP A 10 -8.52 -7.62 -14.43
CA ASP A 10 -8.48 -8.49 -15.62
C ASP A 10 -7.40 -8.09 -16.64
N ASP A 11 -6.85 -6.88 -16.51
CA ASP A 11 -5.75 -6.39 -17.33
C ASP A 11 -4.38 -6.82 -16.78
N ILE A 12 -4.31 -7.32 -15.54
CA ILE A 12 -3.08 -7.81 -14.91
C ILE A 12 -2.73 -9.19 -15.48
N LYS A 13 -1.74 -9.25 -16.36
CA LYS A 13 -1.31 -10.50 -17.03
C LYS A 13 -0.25 -11.28 -16.25
N ASP A 14 0.50 -10.62 -15.37
CA ASP A 14 1.48 -11.29 -14.50
C ASP A 14 0.76 -12.03 -13.37
N LEU A 15 0.99 -13.34 -13.28
CA LEU A 15 0.29 -14.22 -12.34
C LEU A 15 0.58 -13.88 -10.88
N GLU A 16 1.80 -13.42 -10.57
CA GLU A 16 2.20 -13.07 -9.20
C GLU A 16 1.49 -11.78 -8.77
N MET A 17 1.45 -10.78 -9.65
CA MET A 17 0.70 -9.55 -9.43
C MET A 17 -0.80 -9.81 -9.31
N ARG A 18 -1.34 -10.72 -10.13
CA ARG A 18 -2.76 -11.11 -10.05
C ARG A 18 -3.07 -11.74 -8.70
N ALA A 19 -2.22 -12.66 -8.21
CA ALA A 19 -2.39 -13.27 -6.91
C ALA A 19 -2.39 -12.23 -5.76
N TRP A 20 -1.50 -11.24 -5.81
CA TRP A 20 -1.51 -10.15 -4.82
C TRP A 20 -2.75 -9.25 -4.91
N MET A 21 -3.28 -9.03 -6.11
CA MET A 21 -4.53 -8.30 -6.30
C MET A 21 -5.72 -9.08 -5.72
N ASP A 22 -5.78 -10.39 -6.00
CA ASP A 22 -6.86 -11.25 -5.51
C ASP A 22 -6.87 -11.35 -3.99
N ASP A 23 -5.69 -11.47 -3.37
CA ASP A 23 -5.55 -11.46 -1.93
C ASP A 23 -6.00 -10.13 -1.33
N ALA A 24 -5.63 -9.01 -1.95
CA ALA A 24 -6.07 -7.68 -1.52
C ALA A 24 -7.59 -7.49 -1.66
N MET A 25 -8.20 -7.98 -2.75
CA MET A 25 -9.66 -7.96 -2.93
C MET A 25 -10.39 -8.82 -1.90
N LYS A 26 -9.81 -9.97 -1.52
CA LYS A 26 -10.38 -10.89 -0.54
C LYS A 26 -10.26 -10.38 0.90
N THR A 27 -9.11 -9.83 1.26
CA THR A 27 -8.79 -9.43 2.64
C THR A 27 -9.08 -7.95 2.91
N GLY A 28 -9.24 -7.14 1.86
CA GLY A 28 -9.30 -5.69 1.93
C GLY A 28 -7.97 -5.02 2.32
N THR A 29 -6.87 -5.80 2.50
CA THR A 29 -5.60 -5.29 3.02
C THR A 29 -4.40 -5.84 2.24
N PRO A 30 -3.57 -4.99 1.60
CA PRO A 30 -3.79 -3.56 1.40
C PRO A 30 -5.06 -3.28 0.59
N GLY A 31 -5.62 -2.07 0.71
CA GLY A 31 -6.83 -1.70 -0.01
C GLY A 31 -6.72 -2.00 -1.53
N PRO A 32 -7.73 -2.63 -2.15
CA PRO A 32 -7.69 -3.00 -3.56
C PRO A 32 -7.39 -1.82 -4.50
N GLU A 33 -7.88 -0.63 -4.16
CA GLU A 33 -7.61 0.61 -4.88
C GLU A 33 -6.13 0.98 -4.85
N ASN A 34 -5.46 0.81 -3.71
CA ASN A 34 -4.03 1.05 -3.58
C ASN A 34 -3.22 0.03 -4.39
N GLN A 35 -3.64 -1.23 -4.41
CA GLN A 35 -2.99 -2.24 -5.25
C GLN A 35 -3.24 -1.99 -6.74
N ALA A 36 -4.40 -1.46 -7.12
CA ALA A 36 -4.71 -1.15 -8.53
C ALA A 36 -3.86 0.01 -9.06
N ILE A 37 -3.47 0.96 -8.20
CA ILE A 37 -2.47 1.98 -8.52
C ILE A 37 -1.07 1.36 -8.63
N ARG A 38 -0.71 0.44 -7.73
CA ARG A 38 0.63 -0.17 -7.74
C ARG A 38 0.82 -1.17 -8.88
N ALA A 39 -0.27 -1.73 -9.41
CA ALA A 39 -0.27 -2.69 -10.52
C ALA A 39 0.29 -2.12 -11.85
N HIS A 40 0.54 -0.81 -11.94
CA HIS A 40 1.31 -0.22 -13.05
C HIS A 40 2.77 -0.68 -13.09
N ASN A 41 3.33 -1.14 -11.97
CA ASN A 41 4.72 -1.57 -11.89
C ASN A 41 4.91 -2.74 -10.91
N LYS A 42 5.37 -3.88 -11.43
CA LYS A 42 5.60 -5.09 -10.64
C LYS A 42 6.51 -4.86 -9.43
N THR A 43 7.63 -4.15 -9.61
CA THR A 43 8.59 -3.90 -8.55
C THR A 43 7.99 -3.05 -7.42
N VAL A 44 7.16 -2.06 -7.78
CA VAL A 44 6.44 -1.23 -6.80
C VAL A 44 5.43 -2.09 -6.03
N MET A 45 4.58 -2.84 -6.75
CA MET A 45 3.58 -3.71 -6.12
C MET A 45 4.21 -4.75 -5.19
N ARG A 46 5.31 -5.38 -5.63
CA ARG A 46 6.07 -6.35 -4.82
C ARG A 46 6.62 -5.72 -3.57
N SER A 47 7.26 -4.55 -3.68
CA SER A 47 7.92 -3.89 -2.53
C SER A 47 6.93 -3.61 -1.40
N PHE A 48 5.75 -3.09 -1.73
CA PHE A 48 4.72 -2.82 -0.72
C PHE A 48 4.07 -4.09 -0.16
N THR A 49 3.84 -5.09 -1.00
CA THR A 49 3.26 -6.36 -0.58
C THR A 49 4.20 -7.08 0.39
N MET A 50 5.47 -7.21 0.02
CA MET A 50 6.49 -7.86 0.86
C MET A 50 6.75 -7.07 2.13
N LEU A 51 6.83 -5.73 2.07
CA LEU A 51 6.96 -4.90 3.28
C LEU A 51 5.83 -5.18 4.27
N GLY A 52 4.58 -5.28 3.79
CA GLY A 52 3.44 -5.60 4.65
C GLY A 52 3.55 -6.98 5.30
N VAL A 53 3.97 -7.99 4.54
CA VAL A 53 4.20 -9.34 5.05
C VAL A 53 5.30 -9.35 6.10
N THR A 54 6.47 -8.78 5.80
CA THR A 54 7.61 -8.73 6.71
C THR A 54 7.27 -7.95 7.98
N MET A 55 6.58 -6.81 7.88
CA MET A 55 6.18 -6.05 9.06
C MET A 55 5.23 -6.86 9.96
N ARG A 56 4.30 -7.63 9.39
CA ARG A 56 3.38 -8.47 10.19
C ARG A 56 4.08 -9.66 10.84
N ALA A 57 5.01 -10.30 10.13
CA ALA A 57 5.68 -11.51 10.61
C ALA A 57 6.86 -11.23 11.56
N GLU A 58 7.63 -10.17 11.27
CA GLU A 58 8.93 -9.88 11.90
C GLU A 58 8.96 -8.52 12.60
N GLY A 59 7.84 -7.81 12.65
CA GLY A 59 7.76 -6.50 13.28
C GLY A 59 7.96 -6.57 14.81
N LEU A 60 8.82 -5.69 15.32
CA LEU A 60 9.11 -5.59 16.76
C LEU A 60 7.99 -4.87 17.56
N LEU A 61 7.24 -3.99 16.90
CA LEU A 61 6.18 -3.20 17.52
C LEU A 61 4.85 -3.95 17.42
N ASP A 62 3.99 -3.80 18.42
CA ASP A 62 2.59 -4.23 18.31
C ASP A 62 1.87 -3.44 17.20
N GLN A 63 0.67 -3.89 16.86
CA GLN A 63 -0.09 -3.29 15.77
C GLN A 63 -0.44 -1.82 16.08
N ASP A 64 -0.95 -1.54 17.28
CA ASP A 64 -1.45 -0.22 17.63
C ASP A 64 -0.34 0.84 17.67
N LEU A 65 0.82 0.53 18.24
CA LEU A 65 1.96 1.44 18.27
C LEU A 65 2.51 1.69 16.87
N ARG A 66 2.53 0.68 16.00
CA ARG A 66 2.97 0.82 14.62
C ARG A 66 2.07 1.74 13.81
N GLU A 67 0.75 1.60 13.98
CA GLU A 67 -0.23 2.45 13.32
C GLU A 67 -0.16 3.90 13.86
N LEU A 68 0.06 4.09 15.16
CA LEU A 68 0.30 5.40 15.75
C LEU A 68 1.57 6.07 15.17
N MET A 69 2.65 5.30 15.02
CA MET A 69 3.89 5.79 14.38
C MET A 69 3.66 6.14 12.90
N ARG A 70 2.89 5.33 12.16
CA ARG A 70 2.53 5.61 10.77
C ARG A 70 1.75 6.92 10.65
N ALA A 71 0.73 7.13 11.49
CA ALA A 71 -0.03 8.37 11.54
C ALA A 71 0.85 9.58 11.93
N ARG A 72 1.73 9.43 12.92
CA ARG A 72 2.67 10.49 13.33
C ARG A 72 3.63 10.86 12.21
N MET A 73 4.19 9.86 11.52
CA MET A 73 5.04 10.12 10.36
C MET A 73 4.26 10.88 9.30
N SER A 74 3.11 10.37 8.84
CA SER A 74 2.28 11.01 7.81
C SER A 74 1.92 12.47 8.12
N THR A 75 1.63 12.80 9.38
CA THR A 75 1.25 14.16 9.81
C THR A 75 2.45 15.07 10.08
N SER A 76 3.61 14.53 10.43
CA SER A 76 4.81 15.32 10.72
C SER A 76 5.33 16.11 9.51
N TRP A 77 5.08 15.60 8.30
CA TRP A 77 5.49 16.25 7.04
C TRP A 77 4.60 17.41 6.62
N GLY A 78 3.43 17.61 7.25
CA GLY A 78 2.46 18.64 6.83
C GLY A 78 3.03 20.07 6.87
N ARG A 79 3.88 20.39 7.84
CA ARG A 79 4.57 21.69 7.90
C ARG A 79 5.69 21.84 6.87
N MET A 80 6.26 20.74 6.40
CA MET A 80 7.43 20.74 5.50
C MET A 80 7.03 20.85 4.03
N PHE A 81 5.90 20.25 3.63
CA PHE A 81 5.46 20.24 2.23
C PHE A 81 4.24 21.09 1.93
N ALA A 82 3.69 21.81 2.93
CA ALA A 82 2.41 22.51 2.79
C ALA A 82 1.31 21.61 2.22
N THR A 83 1.40 20.32 2.49
CA THR A 83 0.42 19.31 2.11
C THR A 83 -0.29 18.86 3.38
N ASP A 84 -1.56 19.18 3.46
CA ASP A 84 -2.59 18.58 4.28
C ASP A 84 -2.76 17.11 3.82
N CYS A 85 -1.75 16.29 4.14
CA CYS A 85 -1.75 14.87 3.84
C CYS A 85 -2.74 14.18 4.79
N HIS A 86 -3.92 13.92 4.24
CA HIS A 86 -5.08 13.24 4.79
C HIS A 86 -4.78 12.25 5.93
N TYR A 87 -5.22 12.64 7.12
CA TYR A 87 -6.17 11.85 7.91
C TYR A 87 -7.44 12.68 8.08
#